data_AF-A0A9D5QYC4-F1
#
_entry.id   AF-A0A9D5QYC4-F1
#
_cell.length_a   1.000
_cell.length_b   1.000
_cell.length_c   1.000
_cell.angle_alpha   90.00
_cell.angle_beta   90.00
_cell.angle_gamma   90.00
#
_symmetry.space_group_name_H-M   'P 1'
#
loop_
_entity.id
_entity.type
_entity.pdbx_description
1 polymer ?
#
loop_
_entity_poly.entity_id
_entity_poly.type
_entity_poly.pdbx_seq_one_letter_code
_entity_poly.pdbx_strand_id
1 'polypeptide(L)'
;MKEDLFNEIKKRHPEWSDEQVWIAVSLDQETDRVIEKAGADVDMNDGGIFIAIIEGAREWLRNQLPYIFDKVKDVFANFLAALKDNIKYWVTEGLNYLLKSLIKSFP
;
A
#
# COMPACT_ATOMS: atom_id res chain seq x y z
N MET A 1 0.27 12.99 13.13
CA MET A 1 -1.00 13.00 12.38
C MET A 1 -0.75 12.54 10.96
N LYS A 2 -1.78 12.07 10.24
CA LYS A 2 -1.65 11.53 8.87
C LYS A 2 -1.08 12.54 7.88
N GLU A 3 -1.36 13.82 8.09
CA GLU A 3 -0.77 14.93 7.35
C GLU A 3 0.72 15.11 7.64
N ASP A 4 1.20 14.79 8.84
CA ASP A 4 2.63 14.83 9.16
C ASP A 4 3.38 13.74 8.39
N LEU A 5 2.82 12.53 8.33
CA LEU A 5 3.39 11.43 7.54
C LEU A 5 3.35 11.74 6.04
N PHE A 6 2.25 12.33 5.55
CA PHE A 6 2.17 12.82 4.16
C PHE A 6 3.29 13.83 3.88
N ASN A 7 3.43 14.86 4.72
CA ASN A 7 4.44 15.90 4.56
C ASN A 7 5.86 15.34 4.64
N GLU A 8 6.10 14.37 5.53
CA GLU A 8 7.38 13.69 5.67
C GLU A 8 7.74 12.91 4.40
N ILE A 9 6.81 12.10 3.88
CA ILE A 9 7.00 11.33 2.65
C ILE A 9 7.19 12.29 1.47
N LYS A 10 6.36 13.33 1.35
CA LYS A 10 6.46 14.34 0.28
C LYS A 10 7.79 15.10 0.33
N LYS A 11 8.34 15.36 1.52
CA LYS A 11 9.65 15.99 1.68
C LYS A 11 10.79 15.07 1.23
N ARG A 12 10.67 13.76 1.47
CA ARG A 12 11.65 12.75 1.03
C ARG A 12 11.53 12.45 -0.47
N HIS A 13 10.32 12.55 -1.01
CA HIS A 13 9.96 12.27 -2.40
C HIS A 13 9.22 13.45 -3.03
N PRO A 14 9.90 14.60 -3.24
CA PRO A 14 9.26 15.78 -3.81
C PRO A 14 8.76 15.55 -5.24
N GLU A 15 9.29 14.55 -5.92
CA GLU A 15 8.89 14.14 -7.27
C GLU A 15 7.60 13.32 -7.31
N TRP A 16 7.14 12.77 -6.18
CA TRP A 16 5.92 11.97 -6.15
C TRP A 16 4.68 12.85 -6.21
N SER A 17 3.65 12.40 -6.94
CA SER A 17 2.33 13.02 -6.91
C SER A 17 1.67 12.84 -5.55
N ASP A 18 0.66 13.66 -5.25
CA ASP A 18 -0.08 13.54 -3.99
C ASP A 18 -0.81 12.19 -3.90
N GLU A 19 -1.26 11.66 -5.04
CA GLU A 19 -1.82 10.31 -5.13
C GLU A 19 -0.81 9.23 -4.71
N GLN A 20 0.44 9.31 -5.18
CA GLN A 20 1.50 8.36 -4.81
C GLN A 20 1.83 8.44 -3.31
N VAL A 21 1.90 9.65 -2.76
CA VAL A 21 2.14 9.84 -1.33
C VAL A 21 0.98 9.29 -0.51
N TRP A 22 -0.27 9.52 -0.90
CA TRP A 22 -1.43 9.00 -0.17
C TRP A 22 -1.57 7.48 -0.24
N ILE A 23 -1.12 6.84 -1.33
CA ILE A 23 -0.98 5.37 -1.38
C ILE A 23 0.03 4.90 -0.34
N ALA A 24 1.19 5.56 -0.25
CA ALA A 24 2.21 5.18 0.74
C ALA A 24 1.71 5.37 2.18
N VAL A 25 1.05 6.49 2.47
CA VAL A 25 0.44 6.77 3.78
C VAL A 25 -0.60 5.71 4.15
N SER A 26 -1.43 5.28 3.19
CA SER A 26 -2.47 4.28 3.47
C SER A 26 -1.89 2.89 3.71
N LEU A 27 -0.84 2.51 2.97
CA LEU A 27 -0.13 1.24 3.16
C LEU A 27 0.59 1.19 4.51
N ASP A 28 1.25 2.28 4.91
CA ASP A 28 1.96 2.38 6.19
C ASP A 28 1.00 2.17 7.38
N GLN A 29 -0.11 2.91 7.41
CA GLN A 29 -1.12 2.79 8.47
C GLN A 29 -1.72 1.38 8.58
N GLU A 30 -1.96 0.74 7.45
CA GLU A 30 -2.60 -0.57 7.42
C GLU A 30 -1.60 -1.69 7.70
N THR A 31 -0.33 -1.48 7.39
CA THR A 31 0.76 -2.35 7.83
C THR A 31 0.83 -2.39 9.34
N ASP A 32 0.88 -1.23 10.00
CA ASP A 32 0.89 -1.14 11.46
C ASP A 32 -0.34 -1.83 12.06
N ARG A 33 -1.54 -1.52 11.53
CA ARG A 33 -2.80 -2.10 12.03
C ARG A 33 -2.84 -3.62 11.90
N VAL A 34 -2.40 -4.16 10.76
CA VAL A 34 -2.42 -5.61 10.50
C VAL A 34 -1.39 -6.32 11.38
N ILE A 35 -0.19 -5.76 11.54
CA ILE A 35 0.85 -6.31 12.41
C ILE A 35 0.39 -6.28 13.87
N GLU A 36 -0.14 -5.15 14.35
CA GLU A 36 -0.68 -5.02 15.71
C GLU A 36 -1.79 -6.04 16.00
N LYS A 37 -2.68 -6.28 15.02
CA LYS A 37 -3.79 -7.22 15.15
C LYS A 37 -3.35 -8.68 15.09
N ALA A 38 -2.33 -8.99 14.30
CA ALA A 38 -1.80 -10.35 14.17
C ALA A 38 -0.94 -10.76 15.38
N GLY A 39 -0.34 -9.79 16.08
CA GLY A 39 0.48 -10.05 17.26
C GLY A 39 1.87 -10.61 16.93
N ALA A 40 2.56 -11.16 17.95
CA ALA A 40 3.96 -11.58 17.85
C ALA A 40 4.22 -12.74 16.87
N ASP A 41 3.18 -13.47 16.45
CA ASP A 41 3.28 -14.65 15.59
C ASP A 41 2.95 -14.35 14.12
N VAL A 42 3.03 -13.07 13.71
CA VAL A 42 2.76 -12.67 12.33
C VAL A 42 3.83 -13.28 11.40
N ASP A 43 3.42 -14.24 10.57
CA ASP A 43 4.31 -14.77 9.54
C ASP A 43 4.34 -13.79 8.37
N MET A 44 5.35 -12.94 8.32
CA MET A 44 5.55 -12.05 7.17
C MET A 44 5.85 -12.79 5.87
N ASN A 45 5.91 -14.13 5.85
CA ASN A 45 5.93 -14.96 4.65
C ASN A 45 4.54 -15.48 4.23
N ASP A 46 3.48 -15.17 4.99
CA ASP A 46 2.12 -15.45 4.59
C ASP A 46 1.60 -14.33 3.67
N GLY A 47 1.40 -14.70 2.41
CA GLY A 47 0.76 -13.87 1.40
C GLY A 47 -0.56 -13.23 1.83
N GLY A 48 -1.29 -13.90 2.73
CA GLY A 48 -2.55 -13.40 3.31
C GLY A 48 -2.39 -12.08 4.06
N ILE A 49 -1.27 -11.86 4.75
CA ILE A 49 -1.00 -10.60 5.47
C ILE A 49 -0.86 -9.44 4.49
N PHE A 50 -0.19 -9.64 3.36
CA PHE A 50 -0.05 -8.60 2.35
C PHE A 50 -1.38 -8.25 1.73
N ILE A 51 -2.19 -9.26 1.36
CA ILE A 51 -3.55 -9.01 0.88
C ILE A 51 -4.34 -8.18 1.91
N ALA A 52 -4.27 -8.52 3.19
CA ALA A 52 -4.95 -7.79 4.23
C ALA A 52 -4.50 -6.32 4.33
N ILE A 53 -3.19 -6.05 4.26
CA ILE A 53 -2.63 -4.70 4.28
C ILE A 53 -3.14 -3.88 3.09
N ILE A 54 -3.11 -4.45 1.89
CA ILE A 54 -3.46 -3.74 0.66
C ILE A 54 -4.96 -3.52 0.56
N GLU A 55 -5.77 -4.52 0.91
CA GLU A 55 -7.22 -4.36 0.98
C GLU A 55 -7.57 -3.31 2.04
N GLY A 56 -6.91 -3.34 3.20
CA GLY A 56 -7.03 -2.29 4.22
C GLY A 56 -6.69 -0.90 3.68
N ALA A 57 -5.55 -0.74 3.02
CA ALA A 57 -5.07 0.53 2.49
C ALA A 57 -6.01 1.09 1.42
N ARG A 58 -6.51 0.20 0.55
CA ARG A 58 -7.52 0.49 -0.47
C ARG A 58 -8.82 1.00 0.17
N GLU A 59 -9.32 0.31 1.18
CA GLU A 59 -10.56 0.69 1.86
C GLU A 59 -10.43 1.98 2.65
N TRP A 60 -9.32 2.15 3.36
CA TRP A 60 -9.00 3.37 4.07
C TRP A 60 -9.00 4.56 3.11
N LEU A 61 -8.30 4.44 1.98
CA LEU A 61 -8.20 5.53 1.01
C LEU A 61 -9.55 5.85 0.37
N ARG A 62 -10.33 4.82 0.03
CA ARG A 62 -11.72 4.96 -0.46
C ARG A 62 -12.59 5.76 0.51
N ASN A 63 -12.45 5.49 1.80
CA ASN A 63 -13.31 6.08 2.83
C ASN A 63 -12.86 7.49 3.25
N GLN A 64 -11.54 7.73 3.31
CA GLN A 64 -10.99 8.98 3.83
C GLN A 64 -10.75 10.02 2.73
N LEU A 65 -10.36 9.57 1.53
CA LEU A 65 -9.97 10.42 0.41
C LEU A 65 -10.58 9.90 -0.89
N PRO A 66 -11.93 9.90 -1.03
CA PRO A 66 -12.62 9.30 -2.17
C PRO A 66 -12.16 9.87 -3.53
N TYR A 67 -11.87 11.17 -3.59
CA TYR A 67 -11.35 11.81 -4.81
C TYR A 67 -9.97 11.28 -5.23
N ILE A 68 -9.06 11.06 -4.27
CA ILE A 68 -7.75 10.48 -4.53
C ILE A 68 -7.91 9.00 -4.90
N PHE A 69 -8.76 8.29 -4.17
CA PHE A 69 -9.07 6.88 -4.43
C PHE A 69 -9.55 6.67 -5.87
N ASP A 70 -10.44 7.52 -6.39
CA ASP A 70 -10.94 7.37 -7.76
C ASP A 70 -9.83 7.40 -8.82
N LYS A 71 -8.73 8.11 -8.55
CA LYS A 71 -7.56 8.17 -9.44
C LYS A 71 -6.65 6.95 -9.32
N VAL A 72 -6.69 6.23 -8.20
CA VAL A 72 -5.76 5.13 -7.90
C VAL A 72 -6.44 3.78 -7.70
N LYS A 73 -7.77 3.69 -7.86
CA LYS A 73 -8.54 2.45 -7.63
C LYS A 73 -8.09 1.29 -8.50
N ASP A 74 -7.75 1.58 -9.76
CA ASP A 74 -7.29 0.57 -10.72
C ASP A 74 -5.89 0.08 -10.36
N VAL A 75 -5.08 0.95 -9.76
CA VAL A 75 -3.78 0.60 -9.23
C VAL A 75 -3.90 -0.44 -8.12
N PHE A 76 -4.78 -0.22 -7.14
CA PHE A 76 -5.05 -1.22 -6.10
C PHE A 76 -5.66 -2.51 -6.67
N ALA A 77 -6.56 -2.42 -7.65
CA ALA A 77 -7.18 -3.60 -8.26
C ALA A 77 -6.14 -4.48 -8.97
N ASN A 78 -5.27 -3.87 -9.78
CA ASN A 78 -4.19 -4.55 -10.49
C ASN A 78 -3.20 -5.18 -9.50
N PHE A 79 -2.93 -4.50 -8.39
CA PHE A 79 -2.04 -4.98 -7.34
C PHE A 79 -2.55 -6.25 -6.66
N LEU A 80 -3.82 -6.23 -6.26
CA LEU A 80 -4.47 -7.37 -5.62
C LEU A 80 -4.57 -8.56 -6.56
N ALA A 81 -4.84 -8.32 -7.84
CA ALA A 81 -4.83 -9.37 -8.86
C ALA A 81 -3.43 -10.00 -8.99
N ALA A 82 -2.40 -9.17 -9.16
CA ALA A 82 -1.02 -9.63 -9.29
C ALA A 82 -0.55 -10.46 -8.09
N LEU A 83 -0.90 -10.06 -6.86
CA LEU A 83 -0.57 -10.80 -5.64
C LEU A 83 -1.33 -12.13 -5.53
N LYS A 84 -2.62 -12.14 -5.83
CA LYS A 84 -3.44 -13.37 -5.77
C LYS A 84 -2.90 -14.43 -6.74
N ASP A 85 -2.44 -14.02 -7.92
CA ASP A 85 -1.88 -14.93 -8.92
C ASP A 85 -0.50 -15.48 -8.55
N ASN A 86 0.21 -14.82 -7.63
CA ASN A 86 1.64 -15.06 -7.41
C ASN A 86 2.03 -15.32 -5.94
N ILE A 87 1.04 -15.49 -5.07
CA ILE A 87 1.23 -15.45 -3.60
C ILE A 87 2.27 -16.44 -3.06
N LYS A 88 2.52 -17.55 -3.77
CA LYS A 88 3.51 -18.58 -3.37
C LYS A 88 4.97 -18.20 -3.61
N TYR A 89 5.27 -17.19 -4.43
CA TYR A 89 6.63 -16.92 -4.91
C TYR A 89 7.25 -15.61 -4.42
N TRP A 90 6.48 -14.71 -3.79
CA TRP A 90 6.80 -13.27 -3.84
C TRP A 90 7.03 -12.58 -2.50
N VAL A 91 7.06 -13.31 -1.39
CA VAL A 91 6.73 -12.68 -0.13
C VAL A 91 7.80 -11.69 0.40
N THR A 92 9.02 -11.71 -0.14
CA THR A 92 10.07 -10.74 0.23
C THR A 92 10.50 -9.81 -0.91
N GLU A 93 10.66 -10.30 -2.14
CA GLU A 93 11.06 -9.47 -3.29
C GLU A 93 9.86 -8.76 -3.96
N GLY A 94 8.65 -9.24 -3.73
CA GLY A 94 7.46 -8.77 -4.41
C GLY A 94 7.02 -7.41 -4.03
N LEU A 95 6.91 -7.14 -2.74
CA LEU A 95 6.53 -5.82 -2.24
C LEU A 95 7.44 -4.71 -2.76
N ASN A 96 8.75 -4.91 -2.76
CA ASN A 96 9.69 -3.90 -3.25
C ASN A 96 9.58 -3.70 -4.77
N TYR A 97 9.43 -4.78 -5.54
CA TYR A 97 9.19 -4.68 -6.98
C TYR A 97 7.87 -3.97 -7.30
N LEU A 98 6.85 -4.29 -6.53
CA LEU A 98 5.50 -3.80 -6.61
C LEU A 98 5.41 -2.31 -6.25
N LEU A 99 6.03 -1.88 -5.15
CA LEU A 99 6.19 -0.46 -4.79
C LEU A 99 6.97 0.31 -5.87
N LYS A 100 8.03 -0.28 -6.42
CA LYS A 100 8.77 0.33 -7.55
C LYS A 100 7.91 0.45 -8.81
N SER A 101 7.06 -0.54 -9.09
CA SER A 101 6.14 -0.53 -10.23
C SER A 101 5.04 0.53 -10.05
N LEU A 102 4.52 0.65 -8.83
CA LEU A 102 3.56 1.70 -8.44
C LEU A 102 4.13 3.09 -8.68
N ILE A 103 5.37 3.33 -8.23
CA ILE A 103 6.05 4.62 -8.42
C ILE A 103 6.25 4.93 -9.92
N LYS A 104 6.51 3.91 -10.76
CA LYS A 104 6.67 4.09 -12.21
C LYS A 104 5.36 4.27 -12.98
N SER A 105 4.22 3.92 -12.40
CA SER A 105 2.92 3.88 -13.10
C SER A 105 2.23 5.25 -13.17
N PHE A 106 2.77 6.26 -12.49
CA PHE A 106 2.30 7.63 -12.55
C PHE A 106 3.39 8.52 -13.17
N PRO A 107 3.06 9.33 -14.18
CA PRO A 107 3.98 10.30 -14.79
C PRO A 107 4.30 11.48 -13.86
#